data_AF-A0A2W4R7A5-F1
#
_entry.id   AF-A0A2W4R7A5-F1
#
_cell.length_a   1.000
_cell.length_b   1.000
_cell.length_c   1.000
_cell.angle_alpha   90.00
_cell.angle_beta   90.00
_cell.angle_gamma   90.00
#
_symmetry.space_group_name_H-M   'P 1'
#
loop_
_entity.id
_entity.type
_entity.pdbx_description
1 polymer ?
#
loop_
_entity_poly.entity_id
_entity_poly.type
_entity_poly.pdbx_seq_one_letter_code
_entity_poly.pdbx_strand_id
1 'polypeptide(L)'
;MGKLDGAVSKTRTEEDAQKHQEVVKYFWKTIEEAIKSFGLDFSKVKIYQDSLPICGKEVEIVDDTAKTGSQNYLLLQSLRNKGATIMGTESPTLLLEEYELMQQVYNPNHGQKPPSMELAQSLLDRRDEYISIRINETLLDGELGLLFLGLNHRIEGRLASDITLIQPLGELRQGK
;
A
#
# COMPACT_ATOMS: atom_id res chain seq x y z
N MET A 1 -31.13 -3.17 -38.35
CA MET A 1 -29.84 -3.76 -38.76
C MET A 1 -28.76 -2.69 -38.57
N GLY A 2 -27.99 -2.75 -37.49
CA GLY A 2 -26.86 -1.86 -37.23
C GLY A 2 -25.88 -2.62 -36.33
N LYS A 3 -24.71 -2.92 -36.87
CA LYS A 3 -23.74 -3.89 -36.33
C LYS A 3 -23.15 -3.45 -34.99
N LEU A 4 -23.05 -4.42 -34.09
CA LEU A 4 -22.12 -4.47 -32.97
C LEU A 4 -20.67 -4.60 -33.49
N ASP A 5 -19.74 -4.22 -32.59
CA ASP A 5 -18.41 -4.81 -32.36
C ASP A 5 -17.22 -3.87 -32.54
N GLY A 6 -16.43 -3.77 -31.46
CA GLY A 6 -15.07 -3.25 -31.50
C GLY A 6 -14.62 -2.41 -30.30
N ALA A 7 -15.09 -2.69 -29.08
CA ALA A 7 -14.36 -2.22 -27.89
C ALA A 7 -13.04 -3.01 -27.81
N VAL A 8 -11.97 -2.39 -28.30
CA VAL A 8 -10.61 -2.93 -28.28
C VAL A 8 -10.16 -3.09 -26.84
N SER A 9 -10.23 -4.31 -26.31
CA SER A 9 -9.35 -4.75 -25.23
C SER A 9 -7.94 -4.78 -25.83
N LYS A 10 -7.14 -3.74 -25.58
CA LYS A 10 -5.72 -3.76 -25.97
C LYS A 10 -5.01 -4.83 -25.12
N THR A 11 -4.74 -5.98 -25.72
CA THR A 11 -3.83 -6.97 -25.14
C THR A 11 -2.46 -6.32 -24.98
N ARG A 12 -1.99 -6.20 -23.74
CA ARG A 12 -0.67 -5.65 -23.39
C ARG A 12 0.40 -6.57 -23.99
N THR A 13 1.33 -6.01 -24.76
CA THR A 13 2.42 -6.81 -25.37
C THR A 13 3.48 -7.15 -24.31
N GLU A 14 4.32 -8.17 -24.56
CA GLU A 14 5.45 -8.51 -23.69
C GLU A 14 6.41 -7.32 -23.50
N GLU A 15 6.60 -6.52 -24.55
CA GLU A 15 7.41 -5.29 -24.52
C GLU A 15 6.79 -4.22 -23.61
N ASP A 16 5.47 -4.05 -23.64
CA ASP A 16 4.75 -3.12 -22.74
C ASP A 16 4.81 -3.57 -21.28
N ALA A 17 4.78 -4.88 -21.03
CA ALA A 17 4.91 -5.45 -19.70
C ALA A 17 6.34 -5.24 -19.16
N GLN A 18 7.36 -5.46 -19.98
CA GLN A 18 8.76 -5.28 -19.60
C GLN A 18 9.09 -3.80 -19.33
N LYS A 19 8.68 -2.89 -20.23
CA LYS A 19 8.81 -1.44 -20.01
C LYS A 19 8.14 -0.98 -18.72
N HIS A 20 6.96 -1.52 -18.41
CA HIS A 20 6.28 -1.19 -17.17
C HIS A 20 7.04 -1.69 -15.93
N GLN A 21 7.57 -2.92 -15.97
CA GLN A 21 8.39 -3.44 -14.87
C GLN A 21 9.64 -2.59 -14.64
N GLU A 22 10.30 -2.11 -15.70
CA GLU A 22 11.45 -1.22 -15.60
C GLU A 22 11.09 0.12 -14.94
N VAL A 23 9.96 0.71 -15.32
CA VAL A 23 9.46 1.95 -14.71
C VAL A 23 9.16 1.76 -13.22
N VAL A 24 8.49 0.67 -12.86
CA VAL A 24 8.20 0.34 -11.45
C VAL A 24 9.49 0.16 -10.66
N LYS A 25 10.45 -0.59 -11.20
CA LYS A 25 11.76 -0.81 -10.57
C LYS A 25 12.53 0.51 -10.38
N TYR A 26 12.53 1.36 -11.40
CA TYR A 26 13.18 2.68 -11.32
C TYR A 26 12.52 3.55 -10.25
N PHE A 27 11.18 3.61 -10.22
CA PHE A 27 10.44 4.33 -9.19
C PHE A 27 10.88 3.91 -7.78
N TRP A 28 10.82 2.62 -7.46
CA TRP A 28 11.20 2.13 -6.13
C TRP A 28 12.68 2.37 -5.79
N LYS A 29 13.57 2.32 -6.78
CA LYS A 29 14.97 2.70 -6.60
C LYS A 29 15.12 4.17 -6.23
N THR A 30 14.39 5.08 -6.90
CA THR A 30 14.38 6.51 -6.56
C THR A 30 13.87 6.75 -5.14
N ILE A 31 12.83 6.03 -4.71
CA ILE A 31 12.34 6.08 -3.33
C ILE A 31 13.42 5.64 -2.35
N GLU A 32 14.10 4.53 -2.62
CA GLU A 32 15.18 4.03 -1.77
C GLU A 32 16.33 5.05 -1.64
N GLU A 33 16.73 5.66 -2.75
CA GLU A 33 17.77 6.70 -2.78
C GLU A 33 17.36 7.96 -2.01
N ALA A 34 16.09 8.38 -2.15
CA ALA A 34 15.55 9.50 -1.39
C ALA A 34 15.59 9.22 0.13
N ILE A 35 15.11 8.05 0.57
CA ILE A 35 15.14 7.65 1.98
C ILE A 35 16.59 7.61 2.51
N LYS A 36 17.54 7.09 1.71
CA LYS A 36 18.96 7.06 2.07
C LYS A 36 19.53 8.47 2.28
N SER A 37 19.08 9.46 1.50
CA SER A 37 19.59 10.83 1.58
C SER A 37 19.15 11.58 2.84
N PHE A 38 18.11 11.13 3.54
CA PHE A 38 17.63 11.75 4.78
C PHE A 38 18.53 11.50 6.00
N GLY A 39 19.51 10.58 5.92
CA GLY A 39 20.44 10.33 7.02
C GLY A 39 19.77 9.77 8.28
N LEU A 40 18.74 8.93 8.10
CA LEU A 40 17.91 8.41 9.19
C LEU A 40 18.67 7.44 10.10
N ASP A 41 18.40 7.51 11.40
CA ASP A 41 18.74 6.45 12.35
C ASP A 41 17.70 5.33 12.24
N PHE A 42 18.00 4.31 11.43
CA PHE A 42 17.07 3.21 11.16
C PHE A 42 16.68 2.42 12.41
N SER A 43 17.47 2.45 13.49
CA SER A 43 17.09 1.78 14.75
C SER A 43 15.84 2.38 15.41
N LYS A 44 15.47 3.60 15.04
CA LYS A 44 14.28 4.33 15.51
C LYS A 44 13.19 4.45 14.44
N VAL A 45 13.37 3.80 13.30
CA VAL A 45 12.41 3.85 12.19
C VAL A 45 11.41 2.70 12.31
N LYS A 46 10.12 3.03 12.25
CA LYS A 46 9.01 2.10 12.12
C LYS A 46 8.43 2.18 10.71
N ILE A 47 8.20 1.03 10.08
CA ILE A 47 7.69 0.94 8.72
C ILE A 47 6.25 0.47 8.79
N TYR A 48 5.35 1.28 8.22
CA TYR A 48 3.93 1.00 8.07
C TYR A 48 3.63 0.84 6.58
N GLN A 49 3.25 -0.38 6.19
CA GLN A 49 2.94 -0.76 4.81
C GLN A 49 1.46 -1.11 4.70
N ASP A 50 0.78 -0.53 3.73
CA ASP A 50 -0.56 -0.92 3.30
C ASP A 50 -0.61 -2.41 2.95
N SER A 51 -1.71 -3.04 3.33
CA SER A 51 -2.04 -4.45 3.14
C SER A 51 -1.14 -5.42 3.92
N LEU A 52 -0.42 -4.93 4.94
CA LEU A 52 0.36 -5.78 5.86
C LEU A 52 -0.43 -6.04 7.16
N PRO A 53 -0.95 -7.27 7.37
CA PRO A 53 -1.78 -7.59 8.53
C PRO A 53 -0.99 -7.61 9.83
N ILE A 54 -1.63 -7.25 10.94
CA ILE A 54 -1.13 -7.56 12.28
C ILE A 54 -1.41 -9.04 12.58
N CYS A 55 -0.37 -9.86 12.60
CA CYS A 55 -0.49 -11.32 12.75
C CYS A 55 0.72 -12.01 13.39
N GLY A 56 1.76 -11.27 13.80
CA GLY A 56 2.99 -11.81 14.37
C GLY A 56 3.90 -12.49 13.34
N LYS A 57 3.56 -12.40 12.06
CA LYS A 57 4.32 -12.94 10.91
C LYS A 57 4.69 -11.88 9.89
N GLU A 58 4.66 -10.61 10.28
CA GLU A 58 4.85 -9.47 9.38
C GLU A 58 6.20 -9.54 8.67
N VAL A 59 7.26 -9.90 9.41
CA VAL A 59 8.61 -10.11 8.88
C VAL A 59 8.66 -11.26 7.87
N GLU A 60 8.01 -12.38 8.17
CA GLU A 60 7.91 -13.56 7.28
C GLU A 60 7.18 -13.20 5.99
N ILE A 61 6.03 -12.52 6.09
CA ILE A 61 5.26 -12.02 4.94
C ILE A 61 6.12 -11.11 4.08
N VAL A 62 6.86 -10.18 4.69
CA VAL A 62 7.75 -9.27 3.96
C VAL A 62 8.84 -10.05 3.22
N ASP A 63 9.48 -11.01 3.88
CA ASP A 63 10.57 -11.79 3.28
C ASP A 63 10.09 -12.70 2.15
N ASP A 64 8.96 -13.37 2.34
CA ASP A 64 8.39 -14.25 1.33
C ASP A 64 7.88 -13.47 0.12
N THR A 65 7.24 -12.32 0.35
CA THR A 65 6.80 -11.45 -0.75
C THR A 65 7.99 -10.83 -1.48
N ALA A 66 9.06 -10.45 -0.77
CA ALA A 66 10.29 -9.95 -1.40
C ALA A 66 10.95 -11.00 -2.33
N LYS A 67 10.91 -12.30 -1.97
CA LYS A 67 11.42 -13.40 -2.81
C LYS A 67 10.70 -13.51 -4.16
N THR A 68 9.45 -13.05 -4.24
CA THR A 68 8.69 -13.01 -5.52
C THR A 68 9.16 -11.89 -6.46
N GLY A 69 10.06 -11.01 -5.99
CA GLY A 69 10.57 -9.87 -6.77
C GLY A 69 9.77 -8.58 -6.60
N SER A 70 8.83 -8.52 -5.64
CA SER A 70 8.04 -7.32 -5.37
C SER A 70 8.93 -6.18 -4.88
N GLN A 71 8.99 -5.10 -5.67
CA GLN A 71 9.96 -4.01 -5.47
C GLN A 71 9.73 -3.24 -4.16
N ASN A 72 8.48 -3.04 -3.75
CA ASN A 72 8.15 -2.43 -2.46
C ASN A 72 8.64 -3.30 -1.29
N TYR A 73 8.39 -4.61 -1.32
CA TYR A 73 8.81 -5.53 -0.26
C TYR A 73 10.32 -5.74 -0.21
N LEU A 74 11.01 -5.68 -1.35
CA LEU A 74 12.48 -5.63 -1.39
C LEU A 74 13.01 -4.37 -0.69
N LEU A 75 12.37 -3.21 -0.89
CA LEU A 75 12.69 -1.99 -0.14
C LEU A 75 12.45 -2.18 1.36
N LEU A 76 11.30 -2.72 1.78
CA LEU A 76 11.01 -2.96 3.19
C LEU A 76 12.05 -3.87 3.86
N GLN A 77 12.42 -4.96 3.18
CA GLN A 77 13.47 -5.86 3.63
C GLN A 77 14.83 -5.14 3.75
N SER A 78 15.21 -4.32 2.76
CA SER A 78 16.44 -3.51 2.79
C SER A 78 16.47 -2.55 3.99
N LEU A 79 15.36 -1.87 4.27
CA LEU A 79 15.24 -0.95 5.40
C LEU A 79 15.30 -1.69 6.74
N ARG A 80 14.63 -2.84 6.85
CA ARG A 80 14.71 -3.70 8.04
C ARG A 80 16.14 -4.16 8.31
N ASN A 81 16.86 -4.59 7.28
CA ASN A 81 18.26 -5.01 7.39
C ASN A 81 19.19 -3.90 7.89
N LYS A 82 18.77 -2.62 7.77
CA LYS A 82 19.49 -1.47 8.33
C LYS A 82 19.12 -1.14 9.78
N GLY A 83 18.11 -1.82 10.35
CA GLY A 83 17.67 -1.64 11.73
C GLY A 83 16.23 -1.20 11.89
N ALA A 84 15.51 -0.90 10.80
CA ALA A 84 14.11 -0.49 10.89
C ALA A 84 13.20 -1.62 11.36
N THR A 85 12.15 -1.26 12.10
CA THR A 85 11.14 -2.21 12.58
C THR A 85 9.97 -2.28 11.60
N ILE A 86 9.64 -3.48 11.13
CA ILE A 86 8.43 -3.72 10.34
C ILE A 86 7.23 -3.77 11.29
N MET A 87 6.22 -2.95 11.04
CA MET A 87 4.98 -2.93 11.80
C MET A 87 3.87 -3.62 11.01
N GLY A 88 3.05 -4.42 11.68
CA GLY A 88 1.74 -4.76 11.15
C GLY A 88 0.87 -3.50 11.17
N THR A 89 0.24 -3.19 10.04
CA THR A 89 -0.44 -1.91 9.81
C THR A 89 -1.95 -2.05 9.87
N GLU A 90 -2.47 -3.18 9.38
CA GLU A 90 -3.90 -3.34 9.12
C GLU A 90 -4.53 -4.50 9.88
N SER A 91 -5.85 -4.42 10.03
CA SER A 91 -6.64 -5.50 10.62
C SER A 91 -6.73 -6.68 9.64
N PRO A 92 -6.39 -7.90 10.06
CA PRO A 92 -6.63 -9.10 9.26
C PRO A 92 -8.10 -9.25 8.84
N THR A 93 -9.05 -8.85 9.70
CA THR A 93 -10.48 -8.98 9.39
C THR A 93 -10.91 -8.01 8.30
N LEU A 94 -10.42 -6.76 8.32
CA LEU A 94 -10.74 -5.77 7.30
C LEU A 94 -10.13 -6.13 5.94
N LEU A 95 -8.93 -6.72 5.94
CA LEU A 95 -8.30 -7.20 4.70
C LEU A 95 -9.05 -8.39 4.10
N LEU A 96 -9.61 -9.28 4.92
CA LEU A 96 -10.49 -10.35 4.44
C LEU A 96 -11.79 -9.80 3.86
N GLU A 97 -12.42 -8.81 4.49
CA GLU A 97 -13.59 -8.12 3.94
C GLU A 97 -13.27 -7.47 2.58
N GLU A 98 -12.09 -6.84 2.43
CA GLU A 98 -11.67 -6.26 1.15
C GLU A 98 -11.51 -7.33 0.08
N TYR A 99 -10.85 -8.43 0.43
CA TYR A 99 -10.69 -9.56 -0.48
C TYR A 99 -12.04 -10.11 -0.95
N GLU A 100 -13.00 -10.29 -0.04
CA GLU A 100 -14.36 -10.75 -0.38
C GLU A 100 -15.10 -9.78 -1.30
N LEU A 101 -14.99 -8.47 -1.08
CA LEU A 101 -15.56 -7.46 -1.98
C LEU A 101 -14.91 -7.51 -3.36
N MET A 102 -13.58 -7.66 -3.43
CA MET A 102 -12.88 -7.81 -4.71
C MET A 102 -13.32 -9.07 -5.45
N GLN A 103 -13.50 -10.20 -4.75
CA GLN A 103 -14.00 -11.43 -5.36
C GLN A 103 -15.38 -11.28 -5.98
N GLN A 104 -16.28 -10.49 -5.37
CA GLN A 104 -17.61 -10.21 -5.95
C GLN A 104 -17.52 -9.39 -7.25
N VAL A 105 -16.48 -8.55 -7.39
CA VAL A 105 -16.22 -7.78 -8.62
C VAL A 105 -15.61 -8.65 -9.71
N TYR A 106 -14.63 -9.50 -9.37
CA TYR A 106 -13.89 -10.33 -10.33
C TYR A 106 -14.64 -11.60 -10.76
N ASN A 107 -15.40 -12.20 -9.85
CA ASN A 107 -16.19 -13.41 -10.08
C ASN A 107 -17.67 -13.15 -9.80
N PRO A 108 -18.36 -12.34 -10.63
CA PRO A 108 -19.79 -12.14 -10.51
C PRO A 108 -20.52 -13.42 -10.91
N ASN A 109 -20.58 -14.40 -10.00
CA ASN A 109 -21.45 -15.57 -10.16
C ASN A 109 -22.87 -15.06 -10.43
N HIS A 110 -23.51 -15.62 -11.46
CA HIS A 110 -24.73 -15.14 -12.14
C HIS A 110 -25.94 -14.85 -11.22
N GLY A 111 -25.88 -13.78 -10.42
CA GLY A 111 -26.97 -13.36 -9.55
C GLY A 111 -26.59 -12.44 -8.38
N GLN A 112 -25.30 -12.32 -8.04
CA GLN A 112 -24.87 -11.33 -7.03
C GLN A 112 -24.66 -9.96 -7.67
N LYS A 113 -25.26 -8.92 -7.06
CA LYS A 113 -25.00 -7.54 -7.47
C LYS A 113 -23.55 -7.18 -7.11
N PRO A 114 -22.84 -6.42 -7.96
CA PRO A 114 -21.54 -5.88 -7.58
C PRO A 114 -21.67 -5.05 -6.30
N PRO A 115 -20.63 -5.01 -5.45
CA PRO A 115 -20.65 -4.22 -4.24
C PRO A 115 -20.91 -2.75 -4.56
N SER A 116 -21.68 -2.07 -3.71
CA SER A 116 -21.95 -0.65 -3.90
C SER A 116 -20.67 0.16 -3.66
N MET A 117 -20.56 1.29 -4.35
CA MET A 117 -19.46 2.25 -4.10
C MET A 117 -19.44 2.72 -2.63
N GLU A 118 -20.62 2.85 -2.01
CA GLU A 118 -20.74 3.20 -0.59
C GLU A 118 -20.14 2.14 0.33
N LEU A 119 -20.35 0.85 0.04
CA LEU A 119 -19.75 -0.24 0.82
C LEU A 119 -18.23 -0.27 0.68
N ALA A 120 -17.73 -0.11 -0.53
CA ALA A 120 -16.28 -0.04 -0.78
C ALA A 120 -15.64 1.17 -0.08
N GLN A 121 -16.28 2.33 -0.14
CA GLN A 121 -15.81 3.54 0.55
C GLN A 121 -15.84 3.37 2.06
N SER A 122 -16.93 2.82 2.61
CA SER A 122 -17.05 2.56 4.05
C SER A 122 -15.97 1.60 4.56
N LEU A 123 -15.63 0.56 3.78
CA LEU A 123 -14.54 -0.34 4.15
C LEU A 123 -13.18 0.37 4.12
N LEU A 124 -12.91 1.17 3.08
CA LEU A 124 -11.68 1.95 2.99
C LEU A 124 -11.54 2.92 4.18
N ASP A 125 -12.63 3.58 4.57
CA ASP A 125 -12.63 4.47 5.74
C ASP A 125 -12.33 3.74 7.05
N ARG A 126 -12.87 2.53 7.23
CA ARG A 126 -12.55 1.67 8.40
C ARG A 126 -11.09 1.23 8.40
N ARG A 127 -10.52 0.93 7.22
CA ARG A 127 -9.09 0.61 7.08
C ARG A 127 -8.22 1.82 7.44
N ASP A 128 -8.54 3.00 6.92
CA ASP A 128 -7.84 4.25 7.25
C ASP A 128 -7.88 4.58 8.74
N GLU A 129 -9.03 4.38 9.39
CA GLU A 129 -9.19 4.55 10.83
C GLU A 129 -8.29 3.58 11.60
N TYR A 130 -8.31 2.29 11.23
CA TYR A 130 -7.48 1.29 11.87
C TYR A 130 -5.98 1.58 11.73
N ILE A 131 -5.53 1.95 10.52
CA ILE A 131 -4.15 2.34 10.24
C ILE A 131 -3.75 3.53 11.13
N SER A 132 -4.62 4.53 11.25
CA SER A 132 -4.35 5.73 12.04
C SER A 132 -4.25 5.43 13.53
N ILE A 133 -5.18 4.64 14.08
CA ILE A 133 -5.11 4.16 15.47
C ILE A 133 -3.81 3.40 15.69
N ARG A 134 -3.47 2.49 14.77
CA ARG A 134 -2.27 1.68 14.88
C ARG A 134 -1.01 2.56 14.96
N ILE A 135 -0.89 3.55 14.08
CA ILE A 135 0.24 4.49 14.08
C ILE A 135 0.27 5.27 15.39
N ASN A 136 -0.86 5.81 15.85
CA ASN A 136 -0.95 6.59 17.08
C ASN A 136 -0.54 5.79 18.33
N GLU A 137 -0.85 4.49 18.35
CA GLU A 137 -0.51 3.62 19.48
C GLU A 137 0.95 3.15 19.46
N THR A 138 1.59 3.10 18.29
CA THR A 138 2.91 2.49 18.16
C THR A 138 4.03 3.39 17.74
N LEU A 139 3.77 4.59 17.21
CA LEU A 139 4.83 5.55 16.95
C LEU A 139 5.10 6.34 18.23
N LEU A 140 6.21 6.03 18.90
CA LEU A 140 6.58 6.60 20.19
C LEU A 140 7.46 7.85 20.02
N ASP A 141 7.65 8.58 21.11
CA ASP A 141 8.51 9.76 21.16
C ASP A 141 9.92 9.50 20.62
N GLY A 142 10.34 10.35 19.69
CA GLY A 142 11.67 10.28 19.08
C GLY A 142 11.84 9.19 18.02
N GLU A 143 10.77 8.46 17.68
CA GLU A 143 10.74 7.55 16.54
C GLU A 143 10.28 8.25 15.25
N LEU A 144 10.57 7.62 14.11
CA LEU A 144 10.15 8.08 12.80
C LEU A 144 9.34 6.99 12.08
N GLY A 145 8.16 7.35 11.57
CA GLY A 145 7.36 6.48 10.72
C GLY A 145 7.72 6.65 9.24
N LEU A 146 8.05 5.56 8.54
CA LEU A 146 7.99 5.48 7.08
C LEU A 146 6.67 4.81 6.70
N LEU A 147 5.81 5.55 6.01
CA LEU A 147 4.45 5.15 5.69
C LEU A 147 4.29 4.97 4.17
N PHE A 148 3.87 3.78 3.76
CA PHE A 148 3.61 3.42 2.36
C PHE A 148 2.12 3.04 2.21
N LEU A 149 1.33 3.95 1.65
CA LEU A 149 -0.11 3.76 1.44
C LEU A 149 -0.50 3.80 -0.04
N GLY A 150 -1.54 3.04 -0.40
CA GLY A 150 -2.24 3.20 -1.66
C GLY A 150 -2.91 4.57 -1.79
N LEU A 151 -3.10 5.02 -3.04
CA LEU A 151 -3.51 6.40 -3.36
C LEU A 151 -4.88 6.83 -2.84
N ASN A 152 -5.74 5.87 -2.51
CA ASN A 152 -7.10 6.14 -2.07
C ASN A 152 -7.21 6.33 -0.55
N HIS A 153 -6.19 5.92 0.20
CA HIS A 153 -6.15 6.07 1.65
C HIS A 153 -6.06 7.55 2.05
N ARG A 154 -6.80 7.93 3.09
CA ARG A 154 -6.87 9.29 3.64
C ARG A 154 -6.74 9.25 5.15
N ILE A 155 -5.50 9.31 5.61
CA ILE A 155 -5.18 9.32 7.04
C ILE A 155 -4.92 10.74 7.58
N GLU A 156 -4.87 11.74 6.70
CA GLU A 156 -4.69 13.13 7.07
C GLU A 156 -5.81 13.56 8.04
N GLY A 157 -5.42 14.16 9.17
CA GLY A 157 -6.36 14.58 10.22
C GLY A 157 -6.85 13.46 11.15
N ARG A 158 -6.40 12.20 10.97
CA ARG A 158 -6.69 11.08 11.88
C ARG A 158 -5.51 10.71 12.79
N LEU A 159 -4.32 11.23 12.47
CA LEU A 159 -3.13 11.05 13.31
C LEU A 159 -3.21 11.93 14.56
N ALA A 160 -2.56 11.45 15.63
CA ALA A 160 -2.44 12.19 16.88
C ALA A 160 -1.75 13.54 16.66
N SER A 161 -2.12 14.55 17.45
CA SER A 161 -1.70 15.95 17.23
C SER A 161 -0.20 16.21 17.37
N ASP A 162 0.51 15.29 18.03
CA ASP A 162 1.96 15.27 18.22
C ASP A 162 2.71 14.58 17.07
N ILE A 163 2.00 13.90 16.16
CA ILE A 163 2.58 13.30 14.96
C ILE A 163 2.56 14.31 13.81
N THR A 164 3.73 14.64 13.29
CA THR A 164 3.87 15.49 12.10
C THR A 164 3.95 14.62 10.83
N LEU A 165 2.92 14.70 9.98
CA LEU A 165 2.92 14.04 8.68
C LEU A 165 3.64 14.91 7.64
N ILE A 166 4.64 14.33 6.97
CA ILE A 166 5.39 14.96 5.89
C ILE A 166 5.24 14.10 4.63
N GLN A 167 4.85 14.72 3.51
CA GLN A 167 4.77 14.07 2.20
C GLN A 167 5.92 14.56 1.30
N PRO A 168 7.14 14.01 1.45
CA PRO A 168 8.33 14.56 0.81
C PRO A 168 8.32 14.45 -0.72
N LEU A 169 7.44 13.61 -1.27
CA LEU A 169 7.29 13.37 -2.70
C LEU A 169 6.11 14.13 -3.33
N GLY A 170 5.40 14.93 -2.51
CA GLY A 170 4.23 15.70 -2.91
C GLY A 170 2.97 14.86 -3.09
N GLU A 171 1.83 15.55 -3.22
CA GLU A 171 0.58 14.93 -3.64
C GLU A 171 0.68 14.56 -5.13
N LEU A 172 0.27 13.33 -5.48
CA LEU A 172 0.03 12.97 -6.88
C LEU A 172 -1.12 13.81 -7.40
N ARG A 173 -0.78 14.93 -8.06
CA ARG A 173 -1.75 15.74 -8.79
C ARG A 173 -2.42 14.84 -9.83
N GLN A 174 -3.69 14.50 -9.60
CA GLN A 174 -4.52 13.93 -10.66
C GLN A 174 -4.51 14.94 -11.80
N GLY A 175 -4.02 14.51 -12.98
CA GLY A 175 -4.02 15.33 -14.18
C GLY A 175 -5.44 15.84 -14.44
N LYS A 176 -5.56 17.15 -14.64
CA LYS A 176 -6.77 17.77 -15.21
C LYS A 176 -7.05 17.23 -16.60
#